data_AF-A0A529PDV6-F1
#
_entry.id   AF-A0A529PDV6-F1
#
_cell.length_a   1.000
_cell.length_b   1.000
_cell.length_c   1.000
_cell.angle_alpha   90.00
_cell.angle_beta   90.00
_cell.angle_gamma   90.00
#
_symmetry.space_group_name_H-M   'P 1'
#
loop_
_entity.id
_entity.type
_entity.pdbx_description
1 polymer ?
#
loop_
_entity_poly.entity_id
_entity_poly.type
_entity_poly.pdbx_seq_one_letter_code
_entity_poly.pdbx_strand_id
1 'polypeptide(L)' 'MTGTHGPFNAFLNLRQMPVAHAQLGPLAGLRLAVKDIYDVAGYRTGCGNPGKFADAHAASQTAPAVQIILD' A
#
# COMPACT_ATOMS: atom_id res chain seq x y z
N MET A 1 4.60 14.65 -7.69
CA MET A 1 3.50 13.99 -6.94
C MET A 1 2.99 12.85 -7.79
N THR A 2 2.85 11.66 -7.22
CA THR A 2 1.91 10.70 -7.78
C THR A 2 0.54 11.35 -7.65
N GLY A 3 -0.16 11.54 -8.77
CA GLY A 3 -1.53 12.06 -8.72
C GLY A 3 -2.43 11.13 -7.89
N THR A 4 -3.69 11.49 -7.72
CA THR A 4 -4.68 10.59 -7.14
C THR A 4 -5.63 10.09 -8.23
N HIS A 5 -6.39 9.03 -7.94
CA HIS A 5 -7.38 8.50 -8.88
C HIS A 5 -8.71 8.14 -8.19
N GLY A 6 -9.73 7.93 -9.01
CA GLY A 6 -11.11 7.69 -8.58
C GLY A 6 -11.90 8.98 -8.31
N PRO A 7 -13.24 8.89 -8.16
CA PRO A 7 -14.11 10.06 -8.03
C PRO A 7 -13.86 10.89 -6.76
N PHE A 8 -13.20 10.29 -5.75
CA PHE A 8 -12.94 10.93 -4.46
C PHE A 8 -11.46 11.25 -4.22
N ASN A 9 -10.58 11.04 -5.21
CA ASN A 9 -9.14 11.24 -5.05
C ASN A 9 -8.54 10.51 -3.83
N ALA A 10 -9.13 9.37 -3.45
CA ALA A 10 -8.81 8.66 -2.22
C ALA A 10 -7.57 7.74 -2.34
N PHE A 11 -7.16 7.42 -3.56
CA PHE A 11 -6.05 6.51 -3.82
C PHE A 11 -4.93 7.21 -4.59
N LEU A 12 -3.69 6.95 -4.18
CA LEU A 12 -2.53 7.37 -4.95
C LEU A 12 -2.49 6.64 -6.30
N ASN A 13 -2.13 7.36 -7.35
CA ASN A 13 -1.91 6.82 -8.70
C ASN A 13 -0.54 6.13 -8.74
N LEU A 14 -0.47 4.96 -8.13
CA LEU A 14 0.69 4.08 -8.09
C LEU A 14 0.43 2.85 -8.97
N ARG A 15 1.49 2.31 -9.58
CA ARG A 15 1.44 1.02 -10.24
C ARG A 15 1.04 -0.04 -9.21
N GLN A 16 -0.04 -0.78 -9.49
CA GLN A 16 -0.44 -1.90 -8.67
C GLN A 16 0.56 -3.05 -8.84
N MET A 17 1.17 -3.46 -7.73
CA MET A 17 2.07 -4.61 -7.63
C MET A 17 1.32 -5.80 -7.00
N PRO A 18 1.59 -7.03 -7.44
CA PRO A 18 1.12 -8.23 -6.73
C PRO A 18 1.63 -8.22 -5.29
N VAL A 19 0.72 -8.41 -4.34
CA VAL A 19 1.03 -8.54 -2.91
C VAL A 19 0.65 -9.96 -2.51
N ALA A 20 1.58 -10.70 -1.91
CA ALA A 20 1.30 -12.02 -1.37
C ALA A 20 0.27 -11.92 -0.23
N HIS A 21 -0.73 -12.80 -0.25
CA HIS A 21 -1.80 -12.86 0.73
C HIS A 21 -2.36 -14.28 0.81
N ALA A 22 -2.95 -14.63 1.94
CA ALA A 22 -3.59 -15.90 2.18
C ALA A 22 -4.78 -16.10 1.24
N GLN A 23 -4.90 -17.32 0.71
CA GLN A 23 -5.98 -17.70 -0.20
C GLN A 23 -7.23 -18.21 0.55
N LEU A 24 -7.13 -18.37 1.87
CA LEU A 24 -8.18 -18.88 2.76
C LEU A 24 -8.19 -18.03 4.04
N GLY A 25 -9.30 -18.06 4.77
CA GLY A 25 -9.48 -17.31 6.02
C GLY A 25 -10.59 -16.26 5.92
N PRO A 26 -10.88 -15.55 7.02
CA PRO A 26 -12.03 -14.66 7.13
C PRO A 26 -11.96 -13.44 6.19
N LEU A 27 -10.77 -13.09 5.70
CA LEU A 27 -10.55 -11.95 4.80
C LEU A 27 -10.22 -12.35 3.36
N ALA A 28 -10.16 -13.65 3.06
CA ALA A 28 -9.83 -14.14 1.73
C ALA A 28 -10.87 -13.66 0.69
N GLY A 29 -10.38 -13.19 -0.46
CA GLY A 29 -11.20 -12.64 -1.55
C GLY A 29 -11.67 -11.19 -1.34
N LEU A 30 -11.42 -10.58 -0.18
CA LEU A 30 -11.68 -9.17 0.05
C LEU A 30 -10.55 -8.29 -0.51
N ARG A 31 -10.85 -7.00 -0.72
CA ARG A 31 -9.87 -6.00 -1.15
C ARG A 31 -9.45 -5.14 0.04
N LEU A 32 -8.14 -4.97 0.20
CA LEU A 32 -7.56 -4.13 1.24
C LEU A 32 -7.06 -2.80 0.65
N ALA A 33 -7.45 -1.69 1.27
CA ALA A 33 -6.82 -0.39 1.08
C ALA A 33 -5.89 -0.10 2.26
N VAL A 34 -4.64 0.26 1.96
CA VAL A 34 -3.62 0.58 2.98
C VAL A 34 -3.35 2.08 2.94
N LYS A 35 -3.43 2.74 4.11
CA LYS A 35 -3.08 4.16 4.22
C LYS A 35 -1.58 4.33 3.93
N ASP A 36 -1.22 5.41 3.23
CA ASP A 36 0.17 5.76 2.84
C ASP A 36 1.07 6.17 4.03
N ILE A 37 0.94 5.49 5.16
CA ILE A 37 1.80 5.60 6.35
C ILE A 37 2.31 4.22 6.80
N TYR A 38 1.79 3.14 6.19
CA TYR A 38 2.24 1.79 6.42
C TYR A 38 3.04 1.31 5.22
N ASP A 39 4.17 0.66 5.50
CA ASP A 39 4.94 0.00 4.46
C ASP A 39 4.20 -1.23 3.92
N VAL A 40 4.23 -1.37 2.60
CA VAL A 40 3.84 -2.58 1.87
C VAL A 40 5.04 -2.94 1.00
N ALA A 41 5.51 -4.19 1.08
CA ALA A 41 6.68 -4.62 0.33
C ALA A 41 6.53 -4.30 -1.17
N GLY A 42 7.56 -3.68 -1.76
CA GLY A 42 7.57 -3.23 -3.15
C GLY A 42 7.01 -1.81 -3.39
N TYR A 43 6.29 -1.22 -2.44
CA TYR A 43 5.79 0.15 -2.54
C TYR A 43 6.68 1.15 -1.79
N ARG A 44 6.66 2.40 -2.25
CA ARG A 44 7.26 3.54 -1.57
C ARG A 44 6.22 4.19 -0.69
N THR A 45 6.57 4.50 0.55
CA THR A 45 5.65 5.15 1.52
C THR A 45 5.89 6.65 1.55
N GLY A 46 4.89 7.43 1.16
CA GLY A 46 4.98 8.89 1.02
C GLY A 46 4.54 9.68 2.25
N CYS A 47 3.75 9.11 3.16
CA CYS A 47 3.12 9.83 4.28
C CYS A 47 2.33 11.07 3.85
N GLY A 48 1.77 11.07 2.63
CA GLY A 48 1.12 12.25 2.06
C GLY A 48 2.07 13.43 1.80
N ASN A 49 3.39 13.23 1.88
CA ASN A 49 4.40 14.25 1.64
C ASN A 49 5.14 13.97 0.32
N PRO A 50 5.06 14.86 -0.68
CA PRO A 50 5.69 14.65 -1.98
C PRO A 50 7.22 14.55 -1.94
N GLY A 51 7.88 15.30 -1.06
CA GLY A 51 9.33 15.25 -0.88
C GLY A 51 9.76 13.93 -0.26
N LYS A 52 9.08 13.52 0.83
CA LYS A 52 9.31 12.19 1.43
C LYS A 52 9.12 11.08 0.41
N PHE A 53 8.05 11.14 -0.39
CA PHE A 53 7.81 10.15 -1.44
C PHE A 53 8.94 10.15 -2.47
N ALA A 54 9.44 11.32 -2.88
CA ALA A 54 10.54 11.44 -3.85
C ALA A 54 11.85 10.82 -3.34
N ASP A 55 12.11 10.90 -2.03
CA ASP A 55 13.32 10.36 -1.40
C ASP A 55 13.14 8.91 -0.91
N ALA A 56 11.90 8.43 -0.81
CA ALA A 56 11.59 7.09 -0.31
C ALA A 56 12.06 6.01 -1.28
N HIS A 57 12.52 4.89 -0.72
CA HIS A 57 12.79 3.66 -1.47
C HIS A 57 11.59 2.71 -1.33
N ALA A 58 11.51 1.72 -2.22
CA ALA A 58 10.52 0.66 -2.05
C ALA A 58 10.81 -0.11 -0.76
N ALA A 59 9.79 -0.36 0.05
CA ALA A 59 9.93 -1.11 1.28
C ALA A 59 10.31 -2.56 0.97
N SER A 60 11.25 -3.11 1.74
CA SER A 60 11.64 -4.52 1.66
C SER A 60 10.66 -5.45 2.38
N GLN A 61 9.91 -4.92 3.34
CA GLN A 61 8.95 -5.66 4.16
C GLN A 61 7.63 -4.90 4.30
N THR A 62 6.56 -5.66 4.49
CA THR A 62 5.24 -5.12 4.82
C THR A 62 5.16 -4.87 6.34
N ALA A 63 4.55 -3.76 6.74
CA ALA A 63 4.37 -3.41 8.15
C ALA A 63 3.58 -4.52 8.89
N PRO A 64 3.93 -4.89 10.14
CA PRO A 64 3.32 -6.03 10.84
C PRO A 64 1.79 -5.97 10.92
N ALA A 65 1.21 -4.78 11.13
CA ALA A 65 -0.23 -4.60 11.18
C ALA A 65 -0.92 -4.90 9.84
N VAL A 66 -0.26 -4.62 8.72
CA VAL A 66 -0.76 -4.96 7.38
C VAL A 66 -0.53 -6.44 7.10
N GLN A 67 0.60 -7.01 7.53
CA GLN A 67 0.90 -8.43 7.35
C GLN A 67 -0.15 -9.32 8.05
N ILE A 68 -0.59 -8.97 9.26
CA ILE A 68 -1.66 -9.69 9.98
C ILE A 68 -2.99 -9.72 9.20
N ILE A 69 -3.25 -8.72 8.36
CA ILE A 69 -4.47 -8.66 7.54
C ILE A 69 -4.29 -9.46 6.24
N LEU A 70 -3.05 -9.59 5.75
CA LEU A 70 -2.72 -10.33 4.54
C LEU A 70 -2.57 -11.85 4.78
N ASP A 71 -2.24 -12.26 6.00
CA ASP A 71 -2.15 -13.67 6.43
C ASP A 71 -3.52 -14.27 6.77
#